data_AF-A0A7J0A7T8-F1
#
_entry.id   AF-A0A7J0A7T8-F1
#
_cell.length_a   1.000
_cell.length_b   1.000
_cell.length_c   1.000
_cell.angle_alpha   90.00
_cell.angle_beta   90.00
_cell.angle_gamma   90.00
#
_symmetry.space_group_name_H-M   'P 1'
#
loop_
_entity.id
_entity.type
_entity.pdbx_description
1 polymer ?
#
loop_
_entity_poly.entity_id
_entity_poly.type
_entity_poly.pdbx_seq_one_letter_code
_entity_poly.pdbx_strand_id
1 'polypeptide(L)'
;MEKFTYNSKTAEVPSCLDEVSSEQYRQFLILSVLMNRGTISPGQFRVKWLSFLLGMKADYTMYRREIIRELDGQLEKLDGFFSYTTGKEGERIVTPILKTGRNLMQDFGGWHGVGDMLNGLTFGNFCDCLDLLQQSKQAAAEKDDPAINEIFQDITLKLYRYKDPEKMPAVPSLLAIHAVNFFSAVWEMVLSGPVYIGGEAIDFRILFQKLASEDRKADDKTGWTGIVFEVAASGVFGNKKEVDDTPFWDVLLYLYKCKFEYLHQKRNKK
;
A
#
# COMPACT_ATOMS: atom_id res chain seq x y z
N MET A 1 1.96 5.17 -19.66
CA MET A 1 3.11 6.00 -20.10
C MET A 1 2.57 7.17 -20.92
N GLU A 2 3.05 8.37 -20.64
CA GLU A 2 2.65 9.63 -21.29
C GLU A 2 3.83 10.23 -22.06
N LYS A 3 3.55 10.88 -23.19
CA LYS A 3 4.58 11.52 -24.01
C LYS A 3 4.72 13.00 -23.65
N PHE A 4 5.91 13.42 -23.26
CA PHE A 4 6.27 14.82 -23.04
C PHE A 4 7.12 15.32 -24.18
N THR A 5 6.72 16.44 -24.81
CA THR A 5 7.49 17.08 -25.88
C THR A 5 8.00 18.44 -25.45
N TYR A 6 9.30 18.68 -25.56
CA TYR A 6 9.93 19.96 -25.22
C TYR A 6 11.25 20.10 -25.98
N ASN A 7 11.61 21.32 -26.39
CA ASN A 7 12.86 21.62 -27.10
C ASN A 7 13.11 20.68 -28.31
N SER A 8 12.07 20.41 -29.09
CA SER A 8 12.07 19.46 -30.22
C SER A 8 12.47 18.01 -29.86
N LYS A 9 12.36 17.63 -28.58
CA LYS A 9 12.56 16.26 -28.08
C LYS A 9 11.24 15.71 -27.55
N THR A 10 11.07 14.40 -27.64
CA THR A 10 9.96 13.69 -27.00
C THR A 10 10.53 12.62 -26.07
N ALA A 11 9.98 12.53 -24.85
CA ALA A 11 10.32 11.53 -23.85
C ALA A 11 9.05 10.84 -23.37
N GLU A 12 9.14 9.54 -23.10
CA GLU A 12 8.07 8.77 -22.47
C GLU A 12 8.28 8.77 -20.96
N VAL A 13 7.20 9.09 -20.23
CA VAL A 13 7.21 9.31 -18.79
C VAL A 13 6.14 8.41 -18.17
N PRO A 14 6.40 7.74 -17.04
CA PRO A 14 5.37 7.01 -16.29
C PRO A 14 4.15 7.90 -16.01
N SER A 15 2.95 7.35 -16.16
CA SER A 15 1.69 8.06 -15.89
C SER A 15 1.06 7.73 -14.55
N CYS A 16 1.50 6.64 -13.92
CA CYS A 16 1.05 6.22 -12.59
C CYS A 16 2.17 5.49 -11.85
N LEU A 17 1.91 5.19 -10.57
CA LEU A 17 2.86 4.53 -9.69
C LEU A 17 3.22 3.10 -10.15
N ASP A 18 2.30 2.41 -10.83
CA ASP A 18 2.55 1.04 -11.31
C ASP A 18 3.53 0.98 -12.49
N GLU A 19 3.86 2.11 -13.11
CA GLU A 19 4.80 2.20 -14.22
C GLU A 19 6.20 2.65 -13.79
N VAL A 20 6.39 3.06 -12.54
CA VAL A 20 7.70 3.54 -12.08
C VAL A 20 8.64 2.39 -11.73
N SER A 21 9.93 2.64 -11.92
CA SER A 21 11.01 1.83 -11.36
C SER A 21 11.20 2.07 -9.87
N SER A 22 11.91 1.18 -9.17
CA SER A 22 12.25 1.35 -7.76
C SER A 22 13.03 2.65 -7.48
N GLU A 23 13.89 3.09 -8.39
CA GLU A 23 14.63 4.36 -8.24
C GLU A 23 13.71 5.56 -8.33
N GLN A 24 12.84 5.58 -9.33
CA GLN A 24 11.82 6.60 -9.51
C GLN A 24 10.87 6.66 -8.31
N TYR A 25 10.44 5.51 -7.80
CA TYR A 25 9.58 5.44 -6.62
C TYR A 25 10.24 6.03 -5.38
N ARG A 26 11.53 5.75 -5.13
CA ARG A 26 12.26 6.35 -4.00
C ARG A 26 12.22 7.87 -4.06
N GLN A 27 12.47 8.44 -5.24
CA GLN A 27 12.39 9.89 -5.41
C GLN A 27 10.96 10.41 -5.20
N PHE A 28 9.96 9.73 -5.76
CA PHE A 28 8.55 10.08 -5.57
C PHE A 28 8.14 10.08 -4.08
N LEU A 29 8.58 9.08 -3.33
CA LEU A 29 8.30 8.95 -1.91
C LEU A 29 8.98 10.06 -1.09
N ILE A 30 10.23 10.41 -1.42
CA ILE A 30 10.92 11.56 -0.80
C ILE A 30 10.14 12.86 -1.04
N LEU A 31 9.72 13.12 -2.28
CA LEU A 31 8.91 14.30 -2.60
C LEU A 31 7.57 14.28 -1.86
N SER A 32 6.96 13.11 -1.67
CA SER A 32 5.72 12.93 -0.91
C SER A 32 5.89 13.29 0.56
N VAL A 33 6.99 12.87 1.18
CA VAL A 33 7.32 13.25 2.56
C VAL A 33 7.54 14.76 2.68
N LEU A 34 8.29 15.37 1.75
CA LEU A 34 8.52 16.81 1.76
C LEU A 34 7.22 17.61 1.62
N MET A 35 6.32 17.15 0.76
CA MET A 35 5.02 17.80 0.56
C MET A 35 4.12 17.64 1.79
N ASN A 36 4.06 16.44 2.38
CA ASN A 36 3.28 16.18 3.59
C ASN A 36 3.76 16.98 4.79
N ARG A 37 5.07 17.32 4.85
CA ARG A 37 5.65 18.20 5.87
C ARG A 37 5.47 19.69 5.56
N GLY A 38 4.79 20.05 4.47
CA GLY A 38 4.63 21.44 4.04
C GLY A 38 5.92 22.11 3.55
N THR A 39 6.98 21.33 3.31
CA THR A 39 8.28 21.86 2.84
C THR A 39 8.22 22.24 1.35
N ILE A 40 7.41 21.54 0.57
CA ILE A 40 7.14 21.88 -0.83
C ILE A 40 5.63 21.90 -1.10
N SER A 41 5.19 22.78 -1.98
CA SER A 41 3.81 22.80 -2.49
C SER A 41 3.57 21.68 -3.52
N PRO A 42 2.30 21.34 -3.82
CA PRO A 42 1.97 20.41 -4.90
C PRO A 42 2.54 20.82 -6.27
N GLY A 43 2.60 22.13 -6.56
CA GLY A 43 3.22 22.63 -7.79
C GLY A 43 4.73 22.37 -7.82
N GLN A 44 5.44 22.64 -6.73
CA GLN A 44 6.86 22.34 -6.60
C GLN A 44 7.14 20.83 -6.67
N PHE A 45 6.27 19.99 -6.10
CA PHE A 45 6.35 18.55 -6.28
C PHE A 45 6.35 18.20 -7.76
N ARG A 46 5.33 18.64 -8.53
CA ARG A 46 5.21 18.29 -9.96
C ARG A 46 6.42 18.74 -10.76
N VAL A 47 6.92 19.94 -10.49
CA VAL A 47 8.13 20.46 -11.14
C VAL A 47 9.32 19.53 -10.90
N LYS A 48 9.60 19.22 -9.64
CA LYS A 48 10.72 18.35 -9.25
C LYS A 48 10.55 16.94 -9.81
N TRP A 49 9.33 16.42 -9.78
CA TRP A 49 9.02 15.09 -10.27
C TRP A 49 9.22 14.97 -11.78
N LEU A 50 8.65 15.89 -12.56
CA LEU A 50 8.83 15.89 -14.01
C LEU A 50 10.30 16.07 -14.41
N SER A 51 10.99 16.99 -13.73
CA SER A 51 12.42 17.25 -13.98
C SER A 51 13.25 15.98 -13.75
N PHE A 52 12.95 15.24 -12.68
CA PHE A 52 13.60 13.97 -12.38
C PHE A 52 13.29 12.90 -13.45
N LEU A 53 12.03 12.72 -13.81
CA LEU A 53 11.62 11.74 -14.82
C LEU A 53 12.23 12.01 -16.20
N LEU A 54 12.43 13.28 -16.55
CA LEU A 54 13.07 13.70 -17.79
C LEU A 54 14.61 13.66 -17.73
N GLY A 55 15.21 13.25 -16.61
CA GLY A 55 16.66 13.20 -16.43
C GLY A 55 17.34 14.57 -16.49
N MET A 56 16.62 15.63 -16.10
CA MET A 56 17.16 16.99 -16.08
C MET A 56 18.13 17.18 -14.92
N LYS A 57 19.13 18.05 -15.12
CA LYS A 57 20.17 18.34 -14.12
C LYS A 57 19.68 19.26 -12.99
N ALA A 58 18.59 19.99 -13.23
CA ALA A 58 17.97 20.92 -12.30
C ALA A 58 16.46 20.93 -12.55
N ASP A 59 15.71 21.59 -11.66
CA ASP A 59 14.29 21.86 -11.88
C ASP A 59 14.10 22.54 -13.24
N TYR A 60 13.14 22.08 -14.04
CA TYR A 60 12.96 22.57 -15.40
C TYR A 60 12.64 24.08 -15.45
N THR A 61 12.17 24.64 -14.34
CA THR A 61 11.93 26.08 -14.15
C THR A 61 13.21 26.93 -14.20
N MET A 62 14.40 26.30 -14.18
CA MET A 62 15.70 26.96 -14.38
C MET A 62 16.14 27.00 -15.86
N TYR A 63 15.38 26.37 -16.77
CA TYR A 63 15.71 26.31 -18.19
C TYR A 63 15.12 27.51 -18.96
N ARG A 64 15.28 27.54 -20.29
CA ARG A 64 14.76 28.63 -21.14
C ARG A 64 13.24 28.70 -21.08
N ARG A 65 12.68 29.91 -21.24
CA ARG A 65 11.23 30.17 -21.12
C ARG A 65 10.37 29.31 -22.04
N GLU A 66 10.89 28.99 -23.23
CA GLU A 66 10.20 28.14 -24.21
C GLU A 66 10.00 26.73 -23.65
N ILE A 67 11.06 26.15 -23.06
CA ILE A 67 11.02 24.82 -22.44
C ILE A 67 10.06 24.81 -21.25
N ILE A 68 10.11 25.85 -20.41
CA ILE A 68 9.20 25.97 -19.26
C ILE A 68 7.75 25.96 -19.73
N ARG A 69 7.41 26.80 -20.73
CA ARG A 69 6.04 26.87 -21.26
C ARG A 69 5.56 25.56 -21.88
N GLU A 70 6.42 24.87 -22.62
CA GLU A 70 6.11 23.57 -23.21
C GLU A 70 5.82 22.52 -22.14
N LEU A 71 6.62 22.47 -21.08
CA LEU A 71 6.45 21.49 -19.99
C LEU A 71 5.26 21.83 -19.08
N ASP A 72 5.09 23.11 -18.73
CA ASP A 72 3.95 23.57 -17.92
C ASP A 72 2.60 23.25 -18.61
N GLY A 73 2.53 23.41 -19.93
CA GLY A 73 1.36 23.06 -20.74
C GLY A 73 1.05 21.55 -20.81
N GLN A 74 1.87 20.70 -20.18
CA GLN A 74 1.70 19.24 -20.17
C GLN A 74 1.63 18.65 -18.76
N LEU A 75 1.65 19.48 -17.70
CA LEU A 75 1.68 19.01 -16.31
C LEU A 75 0.46 18.17 -15.89
N GLU A 76 -0.68 18.34 -16.56
CA GLU A 76 -1.88 17.53 -16.35
C GLU A 76 -1.66 16.04 -16.64
N LYS A 77 -0.68 15.69 -17.49
CA LYS A 77 -0.31 14.29 -17.77
C LYS A 77 0.27 13.57 -16.54
N LEU A 78 0.62 14.31 -15.48
CA LEU A 78 1.05 13.74 -14.19
C LEU A 78 -0.10 13.54 -13.21
N ASP A 79 -1.35 13.83 -13.59
CA ASP A 79 -2.49 13.75 -12.69
C ASP A 79 -2.73 12.33 -12.16
N GLY A 80 -2.29 11.29 -12.87
CA GLY A 80 -2.34 9.90 -12.41
C GLY A 80 -1.46 9.61 -11.17
N PHE A 81 -0.63 10.55 -10.72
CA PHE A 81 0.13 10.47 -9.47
C PHE A 81 -0.54 11.18 -8.30
N PHE A 82 -1.66 11.88 -8.49
CA PHE A 82 -2.27 12.70 -7.45
C PHE A 82 -3.77 12.46 -7.33
N SER A 83 -4.26 12.37 -6.10
CA SER A 83 -5.69 12.44 -5.81
C SER A 83 -6.08 13.87 -5.48
N TYR A 84 -7.24 14.29 -5.98
CA TYR A 84 -7.83 15.59 -5.69
C TYR A 84 -9.08 15.40 -4.84
N THR A 85 -9.09 16.01 -3.67
CA THR A 85 -10.25 16.03 -2.79
C THR A 85 -10.57 17.46 -2.38
N THR A 86 -11.80 17.69 -1.92
CA THR A 86 -12.23 18.98 -1.39
C THR A 86 -12.18 18.93 0.13
N GLY A 87 -11.47 19.88 0.73
CA GLY A 87 -11.41 20.04 2.17
C GLY A 87 -12.71 20.60 2.75
N LYS A 88 -12.73 20.76 4.08
CA LYS A 88 -13.94 21.18 4.79
C LYS A 88 -14.34 22.62 4.47
N GLU A 89 -13.39 23.45 4.05
CA GLU A 89 -13.60 24.87 3.73
C GLU A 89 -13.71 25.11 2.21
N GLY A 90 -13.83 24.02 1.42
CA GLY A 90 -13.93 24.09 -0.04
C GLY A 90 -12.58 24.18 -0.76
N GLU A 91 -11.47 24.14 -0.02
CA GLU A 91 -10.13 24.16 -0.57
C GLU A 91 -9.80 22.86 -1.32
N ARG A 92 -9.08 22.97 -2.45
CA ARG A 92 -8.61 21.79 -3.18
C ARG A 92 -7.40 21.19 -2.46
N ILE A 93 -7.54 19.98 -1.95
CA ILE A 93 -6.47 19.17 -1.36
C ILE A 93 -5.88 18.29 -2.46
N VAL A 94 -4.56 18.32 -2.58
CA VAL A 94 -3.79 17.50 -3.53
C VAL A 94 -2.91 16.56 -2.73
N THR A 95 -3.11 15.25 -2.90
CA THR A 95 -2.36 14.22 -2.17
C THR A 95 -1.65 13.30 -3.16
N PRO A 96 -0.38 12.90 -2.95
CA PRO A 96 0.29 11.96 -3.83
C PRO A 96 -0.33 10.57 -3.64
N ILE A 97 -0.54 9.85 -4.73
CA ILE A 97 -1.04 8.48 -4.71
C ILE A 97 0.14 7.57 -4.37
N LEU A 98 0.11 7.00 -3.17
CA LEU A 98 1.07 6.00 -2.69
C LEU A 98 0.49 4.57 -2.72
N LYS A 99 -0.73 4.42 -3.25
CA LYS A 99 -1.45 3.14 -3.28
C LYS A 99 -1.05 2.35 -4.53
N THR A 100 -0.45 1.19 -4.31
CA THR A 100 -0.11 0.22 -5.35
C THR A 100 -0.05 -1.17 -4.74
N GLY A 101 -0.39 -2.17 -5.56
CA GLY A 101 -0.15 -3.57 -5.23
C GLY A 101 1.29 -4.02 -5.42
N ARG A 102 2.17 -3.18 -6.00
CA ARG A 102 3.56 -3.53 -6.28
C ARG A 102 4.47 -3.20 -5.10
N ASN A 103 5.36 -4.12 -4.73
CA ASN A 103 6.43 -3.82 -3.80
C ASN A 103 7.58 -3.10 -4.53
N LEU A 104 7.42 -1.79 -4.72
CA LEU A 104 8.39 -0.95 -5.44
C LEU A 104 9.74 -0.79 -4.72
N MET A 105 9.87 -1.22 -3.45
CA MET A 105 11.13 -1.26 -2.70
C MET A 105 11.47 -2.66 -2.20
N GLN A 106 11.10 -3.71 -2.95
CA GLN A 106 11.35 -5.10 -2.56
C GLN A 106 12.81 -5.33 -2.18
N ASP A 107 13.76 -4.77 -2.94
CA ASP A 107 15.17 -4.73 -2.57
C ASP A 107 15.59 -3.30 -2.23
N PHE A 108 16.09 -3.10 -1.00
CA PHE A 108 16.53 -1.79 -0.54
C PHE A 108 17.71 -1.89 0.43
N GLY A 109 18.92 -1.50 0.01
CA GLY A 109 20.05 -1.34 0.92
C GLY A 109 20.40 -2.61 1.73
N GLY A 110 20.17 -3.81 1.18
CA GLY A 110 20.37 -5.10 1.86
C GLY A 110 19.14 -5.66 2.57
N TRP A 111 18.03 -4.93 2.58
CA TRP A 111 16.70 -5.42 2.95
C TRP A 111 16.03 -6.07 1.75
N HIS A 112 15.37 -7.20 1.97
CA HIS A 112 14.55 -7.92 1.01
C HIS A 112 13.14 -8.13 1.57
N GLY A 113 12.13 -7.66 0.84
CA GLY A 113 10.73 -7.68 1.22
C GLY A 113 9.93 -8.81 0.56
N VAL A 114 8.71 -9.00 1.07
CA VAL A 114 7.69 -9.80 0.38
C VAL A 114 7.42 -9.28 -1.04
N GLY A 115 6.90 -10.14 -1.92
CA GLY A 115 6.57 -9.76 -3.29
C GLY A 115 5.34 -8.87 -3.41
N ASP A 116 5.01 -8.53 -4.65
CA ASP A 116 3.78 -7.83 -5.01
C ASP A 116 2.55 -8.49 -4.38
N MET A 117 1.55 -7.68 -4.03
CA MET A 117 0.32 -8.10 -3.38
C MET A 117 0.60 -8.87 -2.08
N LEU A 118 1.67 -8.52 -1.34
CA LEU A 118 2.10 -9.21 -0.11
C LEU A 118 2.44 -10.70 -0.34
N ASN A 119 2.81 -11.09 -1.56
CA ASN A 119 3.15 -12.48 -1.85
C ASN A 119 4.36 -12.95 -1.01
N GLY A 120 4.20 -14.06 -0.29
CA GLY A 120 5.20 -14.57 0.66
C GLY A 120 5.06 -14.04 2.09
N LEU A 121 4.07 -13.18 2.38
CA LEU A 121 3.70 -12.83 3.75
C LEU A 121 2.96 -14.00 4.42
N THR A 122 3.32 -14.33 5.66
CA THR A 122 2.58 -15.32 6.45
C THR A 122 1.32 -14.71 7.06
N PHE A 123 0.33 -15.54 7.35
CA PHE A 123 -0.93 -15.08 7.92
C PHE A 123 -0.75 -14.47 9.32
N GLY A 124 0.15 -15.02 10.14
CA GLY A 124 0.48 -14.44 11.45
C GLY A 124 1.08 -13.03 11.32
N ASN A 125 2.05 -12.83 10.42
CA ASN A 125 2.62 -11.49 10.19
C ASN A 125 1.58 -10.51 9.61
N PHE A 126 0.65 -10.99 8.78
CA PHE A 126 -0.47 -10.19 8.30
C PHE A 126 -1.38 -9.71 9.46
N CYS A 127 -1.76 -10.62 10.37
CA CYS A 127 -2.55 -10.28 11.56
C CYS A 127 -1.83 -9.26 12.44
N ASP A 128 -0.53 -9.49 12.73
CA ASP A 128 0.30 -8.55 13.48
C ASP A 128 0.32 -7.16 12.83
N CYS A 129 0.47 -7.09 11.50
CA CYS A 129 0.45 -5.82 10.78
C CYS A 129 -0.90 -5.11 10.86
N LEU A 130 -2.03 -5.82 10.89
CA LEU A 130 -3.35 -5.21 11.07
C LEU A 130 -3.51 -4.61 12.47
N ASP A 131 -3.04 -5.32 13.50
CA ASP A 131 -3.07 -4.83 14.87
C ASP A 131 -2.16 -3.61 15.04
N LEU A 132 -0.96 -3.65 14.45
CA LEU A 132 -0.04 -2.52 14.41
C LEU A 132 -0.64 -1.32 13.65
N LEU A 133 -1.32 -1.52 12.51
CA LEU A 133 -2.03 -0.44 11.81
C LEU A 133 -3.15 0.17 12.65
N GLN A 134 -3.83 -0.62 13.48
CA GLN A 134 -4.85 -0.10 14.38
C GLN A 134 -4.22 0.73 15.51
N GLN A 135 -3.11 0.26 16.07
CA GLN A 135 -2.33 1.01 17.06
C GLN A 135 -1.77 2.31 16.48
N SER A 136 -1.30 2.32 15.21
CA SER A 136 -0.78 3.54 14.58
C SER A 136 -1.84 4.62 14.43
N LYS A 137 -3.09 4.24 14.16
CA LYS A 137 -4.23 5.17 14.11
C LYS A 137 -4.52 5.77 15.49
N GLN A 138 -4.40 4.97 16.55
CA GLN A 138 -4.57 5.45 17.93
C GLN A 138 -3.46 6.43 18.31
N ALA A 139 -2.19 6.05 18.08
CA ALA A 139 -1.04 6.93 18.32
C ALA A 139 -1.12 8.24 17.53
N ALA A 140 -1.62 8.20 16.28
CA ALA A 140 -1.86 9.40 15.47
C ALA A 140 -2.96 10.31 16.06
N ALA A 141 -4.02 9.73 16.63
CA ALA A 141 -5.06 10.51 17.32
C ALA A 141 -4.51 11.20 18.59
N GLU A 142 -3.53 10.57 19.25
CA GLU A 142 -2.84 11.07 20.44
C GLU A 142 -1.64 11.98 20.11
N LYS A 143 -1.26 12.09 18.82
CA LYS A 143 -0.09 12.84 18.32
C LYS A 143 1.24 12.34 18.90
N ASP A 144 1.36 11.03 19.10
CA ASP A 144 2.57 10.36 19.60
C ASP A 144 3.47 9.94 18.41
N ASP A 145 4.26 10.89 17.91
CA ASP A 145 5.19 10.65 16.79
C ASP A 145 6.23 9.55 17.09
N PRO A 146 6.84 9.46 18.29
CA PRO A 146 7.70 8.33 18.65
C PRO A 146 7.02 6.97 18.50
N ALA A 147 5.81 6.79 19.05
CA ALA A 147 5.08 5.52 18.95
C ALA A 147 4.72 5.18 17.49
N ILE A 148 4.33 6.18 16.67
CA ILE A 148 4.08 5.98 15.24
C ILE A 148 5.34 5.46 14.54
N ASN A 149 6.50 6.06 14.83
CA ASN A 149 7.76 5.66 14.21
C ASN A 149 8.20 4.25 14.62
N GLU A 150 7.95 3.83 15.86
CA GLU A 150 8.21 2.47 16.33
C GLU A 150 7.31 1.47 15.60
N ILE A 151 6.00 1.74 15.54
CA ILE A 151 5.03 0.90 14.84
C ILE A 151 5.38 0.74 13.35
N PHE A 152 5.86 1.81 12.70
CA PHE A 152 6.27 1.75 11.29
C PHE A 152 7.50 0.85 11.11
N GLN A 153 8.42 0.85 12.06
CA GLN A 153 9.58 -0.06 12.04
C GLN A 153 9.12 -1.50 12.25
N ASP A 154 8.22 -1.75 13.19
CA ASP A 154 7.70 -3.09 13.46
C ASP A 154 6.97 -3.69 12.24
N ILE A 155 6.11 -2.90 11.58
CA ILE A 155 5.48 -3.31 10.31
C ILE A 155 6.56 -3.66 9.28
N THR A 156 7.63 -2.86 9.19
CA THR A 156 8.73 -3.15 8.26
C THR A 156 9.40 -4.47 8.57
N LEU A 157 9.66 -4.76 9.85
CA LEU A 157 10.26 -6.02 10.29
C LEU A 157 9.34 -7.23 10.08
N LYS A 158 8.04 -7.04 9.88
CA LYS A 158 7.11 -8.12 9.47
C LYS A 158 7.17 -8.39 7.97
N LEU A 159 7.40 -7.36 7.15
CA LEU A 159 7.40 -7.44 5.70
C LEU A 159 8.78 -7.66 5.07
N TYR A 160 9.85 -7.30 5.78
CA TYR A 160 11.22 -7.30 5.27
C TYR A 160 12.17 -8.11 6.15
N ARG A 161 13.18 -8.67 5.51
CA ARG A 161 14.32 -9.33 6.14
C ARG A 161 15.59 -8.65 5.69
N TYR A 162 16.50 -8.38 6.62
CA TYR A 162 17.84 -7.93 6.26
C TYR A 162 18.71 -9.15 5.94
N LYS A 163 19.55 -9.05 4.90
CA LYS A 163 20.40 -10.14 4.41
C LYS A 163 21.30 -10.79 5.47
N ASP A 164 21.70 -10.05 6.50
CA ASP A 164 22.55 -10.52 7.61
C ASP A 164 21.88 -10.18 8.95
N PRO A 165 21.03 -11.07 9.49
CA PRO A 165 20.25 -10.81 10.69
C PRO A 165 21.08 -10.42 11.92
N GLU A 166 22.31 -10.93 12.03
CA GLU A 166 23.20 -10.63 13.17
C GLU A 166 23.78 -9.21 13.10
N LYS A 167 23.78 -8.59 11.93
CA LYS A 167 24.30 -7.22 11.68
C LYS A 167 23.21 -6.31 11.12
N MET A 168 21.96 -6.56 11.49
CA MET A 168 20.83 -5.78 11.02
C MET A 168 20.98 -4.31 11.46
N PRO A 169 21.05 -3.35 10.52
CA PRO A 169 21.06 -1.94 10.87
C PRO A 169 19.66 -1.51 11.33
N ALA A 170 19.56 -0.29 11.87
CA ALA A 170 18.26 0.33 12.09
C ALA A 170 17.47 0.40 10.76
N VAL A 171 16.15 0.22 10.85
CA VAL A 171 15.27 0.29 9.69
C VAL A 171 15.32 1.70 9.09
N PRO A 172 15.66 1.86 7.80
CA PRO A 172 15.65 3.17 7.17
C PRO A 172 14.26 3.79 7.14
N SER A 173 14.13 5.06 7.53
CA SER A 173 12.81 5.73 7.62
C SER A 173 12.02 5.71 6.32
N LEU A 174 12.71 5.83 5.17
CA LEU A 174 12.07 5.76 3.86
C LEU A 174 11.46 4.38 3.59
N LEU A 175 12.17 3.30 3.99
CA LEU A 175 11.67 1.94 3.90
C LEU A 175 10.47 1.73 4.84
N ALA A 176 10.52 2.31 6.04
CA ALA A 176 9.41 2.20 7.00
C ALA A 176 8.13 2.88 6.52
N ILE A 177 8.26 4.08 5.95
CA ILE A 177 7.13 4.79 5.32
C ILE A 177 6.59 3.97 4.14
N HIS A 178 7.46 3.39 3.31
CA HIS A 178 7.03 2.53 2.21
C HIS A 178 6.26 1.30 2.72
N ALA A 179 6.81 0.56 3.69
CA ALA A 179 6.23 -0.68 4.21
C ALA A 179 4.78 -0.49 4.69
N VAL A 180 4.52 0.58 5.45
CA VAL A 180 3.17 0.91 5.94
C VAL A 180 2.22 1.28 4.82
N ASN A 181 2.66 2.10 3.86
CA ASN A 181 1.83 2.49 2.72
C ASN A 181 1.52 1.27 1.83
N PHE A 182 2.50 0.42 1.57
CA PHE A 182 2.34 -0.79 0.77
C PHE A 182 1.36 -1.78 1.40
N PHE A 183 1.55 -2.11 2.68
CA PHE A 183 0.63 -3.00 3.40
C PHE A 183 -0.79 -2.43 3.45
N SER A 184 -0.94 -1.15 3.78
CA SER A 184 -2.23 -0.47 3.79
C SER A 184 -2.91 -0.48 2.42
N ALA A 185 -2.14 -0.26 1.35
CA ALA A 185 -2.66 -0.24 -0.02
C ALA A 185 -3.19 -1.61 -0.44
N VAL A 186 -2.40 -2.68 -0.23
CA VAL A 186 -2.86 -4.04 -0.56
C VAL A 186 -4.09 -4.41 0.26
N TRP A 187 -4.12 -4.06 1.55
CA TRP A 187 -5.29 -4.32 2.38
C TRP A 187 -6.53 -3.56 1.90
N GLU A 188 -6.39 -2.29 1.53
CA GLU A 188 -7.48 -1.51 0.95
C GLU A 188 -7.97 -2.10 -0.38
N MET A 189 -7.07 -2.63 -1.22
CA MET A 189 -7.44 -3.31 -2.46
C MET A 189 -8.31 -4.55 -2.18
N VAL A 190 -7.94 -5.38 -1.19
CA VAL A 190 -8.72 -6.54 -0.76
C VAL A 190 -10.13 -6.15 -0.27
N LEU A 191 -10.25 -4.99 0.39
CA LEU A 191 -11.52 -4.49 0.92
C LEU A 191 -12.39 -3.75 -0.09
N SER A 192 -11.83 -3.26 -1.20
CA SER A 192 -12.52 -2.35 -2.12
C SER A 192 -13.13 -3.05 -3.34
N GLY A 193 -12.50 -4.11 -3.84
CA GLY A 193 -12.99 -4.81 -5.03
C GLY A 193 -12.40 -6.21 -5.23
N PRO A 194 -12.75 -6.85 -6.36
CA PRO A 194 -12.21 -8.15 -6.69
C PRO A 194 -10.69 -8.12 -6.90
N VAL A 195 -10.02 -9.16 -6.42
CA VAL A 195 -8.59 -9.42 -6.66
C VAL A 195 -8.47 -10.54 -7.68
N TYR A 196 -7.57 -10.39 -8.66
CA TYR A 196 -7.34 -11.41 -9.68
C TYR A 196 -6.34 -12.45 -9.18
N ILE A 197 -6.77 -13.68 -9.01
CA ILE A 197 -5.94 -14.81 -8.58
C ILE A 197 -6.13 -15.95 -9.58
N GLY A 198 -5.06 -16.40 -10.21
CA GLY A 198 -5.12 -17.46 -11.23
C GLY A 198 -5.96 -17.10 -12.47
N GLY A 199 -6.13 -15.80 -12.76
CA GLY A 199 -6.96 -15.30 -13.86
C GLY A 199 -8.43 -15.07 -13.49
N GLU A 200 -8.86 -15.51 -12.31
CA GLU A 200 -10.24 -15.35 -11.84
C GLU A 200 -10.38 -14.16 -10.90
N ALA A 201 -11.51 -13.46 -11.00
CA ALA A 201 -11.83 -12.33 -10.13
C ALA A 201 -12.49 -12.82 -8.84
N ILE A 202 -11.76 -12.73 -7.72
CA ILE A 202 -12.24 -13.17 -6.40
C ILE A 202 -12.61 -11.95 -5.56
N ASP A 203 -13.88 -11.86 -5.16
CA ASP A 203 -14.40 -10.77 -4.33
C ASP A 203 -14.36 -11.11 -2.83
N PHE A 204 -13.27 -10.77 -2.16
CA PHE A 204 -13.07 -11.01 -0.73
C PHE A 204 -14.00 -10.19 0.18
N ARG A 205 -14.73 -9.20 -0.35
CA ARG A 205 -15.64 -8.37 0.45
C ARG A 205 -16.74 -9.20 1.13
N ILE A 206 -17.08 -10.36 0.59
CA ILE A 206 -18.05 -11.29 1.21
C ILE A 206 -17.63 -11.72 2.62
N LEU A 207 -16.33 -11.69 2.94
CA LEU A 207 -15.80 -11.99 4.28
C LEU A 207 -16.21 -10.93 5.30
N PHE A 208 -16.31 -9.66 4.86
CA PHE A 208 -16.53 -8.50 5.71
C PHE A 208 -17.98 -7.99 5.68
N GLN A 209 -18.83 -8.57 4.82
CA GLN A 209 -20.25 -8.22 4.74
C GLN A 209 -20.98 -8.59 6.03
N LYS A 210 -21.66 -7.60 6.62
CA LYS A 210 -22.56 -7.81 7.75
C LYS A 210 -23.74 -8.68 7.29
N LEU A 211 -23.91 -9.84 7.92
CA LEU A 211 -25.10 -10.67 7.73
C LEU A 211 -26.34 -9.97 8.29
N ALA A 212 -27.53 -10.39 7.85
CA ALA A 212 -28.80 -9.99 8.44
C ALA A 212 -28.84 -10.35 9.94
N SER A 213 -29.58 -9.61 10.75
CA SER A 213 -29.61 -9.75 12.22
C SER A 213 -29.94 -11.18 12.68
N GLU A 214 -30.82 -11.86 11.95
CA GLU A 214 -31.26 -13.24 12.20
C GLU A 214 -30.14 -14.28 11.99
N ASP A 215 -29.10 -13.88 11.26
CA ASP A 215 -28.02 -14.74 10.77
C ASP A 215 -26.66 -14.42 11.41
N ARG A 216 -26.59 -13.39 12.27
CA ARG A 216 -25.37 -13.02 12.97
C ARG A 216 -25.13 -13.97 14.13
N LYS A 217 -24.01 -14.69 14.07
CA LYS A 217 -23.40 -15.22 15.31
C LYS A 217 -23.03 -14.04 16.21
N ALA A 218 -23.09 -14.26 17.52
CA ALA A 218 -22.59 -13.29 18.49
C ALA A 218 -21.12 -12.98 18.18
N ASP A 219 -20.78 -11.70 18.11
CA ASP A 219 -19.41 -11.23 17.95
C ASP A 219 -18.70 -11.36 19.30
N ASP A 220 -17.74 -12.27 19.38
CA ASP A 220 -16.95 -12.52 20.58
C ASP A 220 -15.82 -11.49 20.76
N LYS A 221 -15.68 -10.54 19.81
CA LYS A 221 -14.69 -9.46 19.78
C LYS A 221 -13.24 -9.94 19.79
N THR A 222 -13.00 -11.19 19.42
CA THR A 222 -11.65 -11.78 19.36
C THR A 222 -10.89 -11.43 18.08
N GLY A 223 -11.60 -10.86 17.08
CA GLY A 223 -11.00 -10.34 15.85
C GLY A 223 -10.24 -11.42 15.06
N TRP A 224 -9.09 -11.04 14.50
CA TRP A 224 -8.25 -11.96 13.73
C TRP A 224 -7.64 -13.09 14.57
N THR A 225 -7.44 -12.87 15.87
CA THR A 225 -6.98 -13.93 16.78
C THR A 225 -8.03 -15.05 16.88
N GLY A 226 -9.32 -14.72 16.97
CA GLY A 226 -10.40 -15.70 16.91
C GLY A 226 -10.39 -16.50 15.61
N ILE A 227 -10.21 -15.81 14.48
CA ILE A 227 -10.12 -16.43 13.15
C ILE A 227 -8.97 -17.45 13.11
N VAL A 228 -7.79 -17.12 13.64
CA VAL A 228 -6.65 -18.06 13.70
C VAL A 228 -7.03 -19.32 14.49
N PHE A 229 -7.69 -19.19 15.64
CA PHE A 229 -8.15 -20.34 16.42
C PHE A 229 -9.22 -21.17 15.72
N GLU A 230 -10.18 -20.53 15.04
CA GLU A 230 -11.20 -21.23 14.25
C GLU A 230 -10.59 -22.02 13.08
N VAL A 231 -9.64 -21.42 12.36
CA VAL A 231 -8.93 -22.08 11.26
C VAL A 231 -8.09 -23.24 11.78
N ALA A 232 -7.37 -23.06 12.89
CA ALA A 232 -6.62 -24.14 13.53
C ALA A 232 -7.52 -25.29 13.98
N ALA A 233 -8.69 -24.98 14.56
CA ALA A 233 -9.66 -25.98 14.98
C ALA A 233 -10.23 -26.81 13.82
N SER A 234 -10.26 -26.24 12.60
CA SER A 234 -10.65 -26.99 11.39
C SER A 234 -9.61 -28.02 10.95
N GLY A 235 -8.36 -27.90 11.40
CA GLY A 235 -7.26 -28.79 11.08
C GLY A 235 -6.71 -28.66 9.65
N VAL A 236 -7.27 -27.79 8.81
CA VAL A 236 -6.89 -27.66 7.38
C VAL A 236 -5.43 -27.27 7.20
N PHE A 237 -4.91 -26.39 8.07
CA PHE A 237 -3.50 -25.97 8.08
C PHE A 237 -2.75 -26.44 9.33
N GLY A 238 -3.30 -27.40 10.08
CA GLY A 238 -2.72 -27.86 11.33
C GLY A 238 -3.05 -26.97 12.54
N ASN A 239 -2.12 -26.89 13.48
CA ASN A 239 -2.28 -26.16 14.75
C ASN A 239 -2.08 -24.65 14.58
N LYS A 240 -2.32 -23.88 15.65
CA LYS A 240 -2.22 -22.40 15.64
C LYS A 240 -0.91 -21.87 15.06
N LYS A 241 0.23 -22.48 15.38
CA LYS A 241 1.53 -22.08 14.84
C LYS A 241 1.62 -22.33 13.34
N GLU A 242 1.13 -23.48 12.87
CA GLU A 242 1.14 -23.83 11.45
C GLU A 242 0.21 -22.90 10.64
N VAL A 243 -0.92 -22.48 11.21
CA VAL A 243 -1.79 -21.43 10.64
C VAL A 243 -1.04 -20.10 10.55
N ASP A 244 -0.35 -19.66 11.61
CA ASP A 244 0.41 -18.41 11.62
C ASP A 244 1.53 -18.40 10.56
N ASP A 245 2.17 -19.56 10.32
CA ASP A 245 3.25 -19.75 9.36
C ASP A 245 2.75 -19.97 7.91
N THR A 246 1.45 -20.21 7.72
CA THR A 246 0.83 -20.42 6.39
C THR A 246 0.80 -19.11 5.58
N PRO A 247 0.99 -19.15 4.24
CA PRO A 247 0.85 -17.96 3.40
C PRO A 247 -0.51 -17.26 3.58
N PHE A 248 -0.47 -15.94 3.67
CA PHE A 248 -1.65 -15.08 3.85
C PHE A 248 -2.75 -15.38 2.82
N TRP A 249 -2.38 -15.52 1.54
CA TRP A 249 -3.34 -15.76 0.47
C TRP A 249 -4.03 -17.12 0.58
N ASP A 250 -3.34 -18.14 1.06
CA ASP A 250 -3.91 -19.49 1.22
C ASP A 250 -5.00 -19.49 2.30
N VAL A 251 -4.71 -18.84 3.44
CA VAL A 251 -5.70 -18.69 4.52
C VAL A 251 -6.87 -17.82 4.06
N LEU A 252 -6.61 -16.72 3.37
CA LEU A 252 -7.68 -15.82 2.90
C LEU A 252 -8.60 -16.51 1.87
N LEU A 253 -8.04 -17.29 0.94
CA LEU A 253 -8.79 -18.10 -0.02
C LEU A 253 -9.62 -19.18 0.67
N TYR A 254 -9.07 -19.83 1.70
CA TYR A 254 -9.81 -20.80 2.50
C TYR A 254 -11.00 -20.15 3.19
N LEU A 255 -10.80 -19.02 3.87
CA LEU A 255 -11.89 -18.26 4.50
C LEU A 255 -12.95 -17.86 3.48
N TYR A 256 -12.54 -17.39 2.30
CA TYR A 256 -13.44 -17.04 1.20
C TYR A 256 -14.30 -18.23 0.80
N LYS A 257 -13.68 -19.39 0.55
CA LYS A 257 -14.37 -20.62 0.19
C LYS A 257 -15.42 -21.01 1.24
N CYS A 258 -15.03 -21.04 2.52
CA CYS A 258 -15.95 -21.36 3.61
C CYS A 258 -17.15 -20.40 3.67
N LYS A 259 -16.91 -19.09 3.51
CA LYS A 259 -17.97 -18.08 3.50
C LYS A 259 -18.88 -18.23 2.29
N PHE A 260 -18.31 -18.46 1.12
CA PHE A 260 -19.04 -18.66 -0.12
C PHE A 260 -19.99 -19.87 -0.02
N GLU A 261 -19.48 -21.01 0.43
CA GLU A 261 -20.27 -22.23 0.63
C GLU A 261 -21.41 -22.00 1.63
N TYR A 262 -21.14 -21.33 2.75
CA TYR A 262 -22.16 -20.97 3.74
C TYR A 262 -23.29 -20.13 3.15
N LEU A 263 -22.96 -19.11 2.34
CA LEU A 263 -23.94 -18.23 1.71
C LEU A 263 -24.79 -18.98 0.66
N HIS A 264 -24.19 -19.89 -0.10
CA HIS A 264 -24.88 -20.67 -1.12
C HIS A 264 -25.75 -21.78 -0.53
N GLN A 265 -25.29 -22.49 0.51
CA GLN A 265 -26.11 -23.46 1.22
C GLN A 265 -27.35 -22.83 1.86
N LYS A 266 -27.24 -21.59 2.35
CA LYS A 266 -28.39 -20.83 2.87
C LYS A 266 -29.39 -20.45 1.79
N ARG A 267 -28.92 -20.02 0.62
CA ARG A 267 -29.80 -19.70 -0.52
C ARG A 267 -30.59 -20.92 -0.99
N ASN A 268 -29.98 -22.10 -0.99
CA ASN A 268 -30.66 -23.33 -1.42
C ASN A 268 -31.64 -23.92 -0.38
N LYS A 269 -31.67 -23.36 0.84
CA LYS A 269 -32.62 -23.75 1.90
C LYS A 269 -33.84 -22.82 2.02
N LYS A 270 -33.90 -21.74 1.22
CA LYS A 270 -35.06 -20.87 1.07
C LYS A 270 -35.79 -21.21 -0.23
#